data_AF-A0A971ISD2-F1
#
_entry.id   AF-A0A971ISD2-F1
#
_cell.length_a   1.000
_cell.length_b   1.000
_cell.length_c   1.000
_cell.angle_alpha   90.00
_cell.angle_beta   90.00
_cell.angle_gamma   90.00
#
_symmetry.space_group_name_H-M   'P 1'
#
loop_
_entity.id
_entity.type
_entity.pdbx_description
1 polymer ?
#
loop_
_entity_poly.entity_id
_entity_poly.type
_entity_poly.pdbx_seq_one_letter_code
_entity_poly.pdbx_strand_id
1 'polypeptide(L)'
;MVQSQGLGDRELASVLLNNHKLSANSLNNLILESVDPNLRQDVTQILYRTYQHQKMIWDYMSSKGYYQVETAPQQEIAKAQQQLQQGMQ
;
A
#
# COMPACT_ATOMS: atom_id res chain seq x y z
N MET A 1 -20.71 19.98 28.01
CA MET A 1 -19.65 18.96 28.15
C MET A 1 -19.30 18.51 26.74
N VAL A 2 -18.10 18.82 26.24
CA VAL A 2 -17.67 18.33 24.92
C VAL A 2 -17.21 16.90 25.12
N GLN A 3 -17.98 15.92 24.63
CA GLN A 3 -17.51 14.54 24.56
C GLN A 3 -16.38 14.49 23.53
N SER A 4 -15.15 14.32 24.00
CA SER A 4 -14.03 13.92 23.16
C SER A 4 -14.35 12.55 22.57
N GLN A 5 -14.85 12.51 21.34
CA GLN A 5 -14.89 11.27 20.56
C GLN A 5 -13.44 10.84 20.34
N GLY A 6 -13.02 9.76 21.01
CA GLY A 6 -11.71 9.15 20.75
C GLY A 6 -11.59 8.75 19.27
N LEU A 7 -10.35 8.60 18.77
CA LEU A 7 -10.16 8.06 17.43
C LEU A 7 -10.81 6.68 17.33
N GLY A 8 -11.69 6.48 16.36
CA GLY A 8 -12.28 5.19 16.07
C GLY A 8 -11.32 4.27 15.34
N ASP A 9 -11.67 2.98 15.30
CA ASP A 9 -10.92 1.94 14.59
C ASP A 9 -10.65 2.31 13.13
N ARG A 10 -11.62 2.98 12.47
CA ARG A 10 -11.49 3.42 11.09
C ARG A 10 -10.40 4.48 10.93
N GLU A 11 -10.39 5.49 11.79
CA GLU A 11 -9.38 6.55 11.76
C GLU A 11 -7.98 5.99 12.06
N LEU A 12 -7.87 5.15 13.09
CA LEU A 12 -6.61 4.48 13.44
C LEU A 12 -6.08 3.61 12.30
N ALA A 13 -6.92 2.75 11.72
CA ALA A 13 -6.53 1.90 10.61
C ALA A 13 -6.13 2.72 9.38
N SER A 14 -6.81 3.85 9.12
CA SER A 14 -6.47 4.76 8.02
C SER A 14 -5.10 5.41 8.22
N VAL A 15 -4.79 5.85 9.45
CA VAL A 15 -3.47 6.40 9.79
C VAL A 15 -2.39 5.33 9.61
N LEU A 16 -2.60 4.11 10.13
CA LEU A 16 -1.66 3.00 9.99
C LEU A 16 -1.42 2.66 8.50
N LEU A 17 -2.49 2.56 7.71
CA LEU A 17 -2.42 2.26 6.28
C LEU A 17 -1.57 3.30 5.54
N ASN A 18 -1.83 4.59 5.77
CA ASN A 18 -1.10 5.67 5.11
C ASN A 18 0.35 5.76 5.59
N ASN A 19 0.60 5.56 6.88
CA ASN A 19 1.95 5.56 7.43
C ASN A 19 2.79 4.42 6.83
N HIS A 20 2.23 3.23 6.67
CA HIS A 20 2.94 2.13 6.02
C HIS A 20 3.22 2.40 4.54
N LYS A 21 2.31 3.06 3.81
CA LYS A 21 2.58 3.51 2.42
C LYS A 21 3.73 4.53 2.37
N LEU A 22 3.73 5.50 3.27
CA LEU A 22 4.81 6.49 3.38
C LEU A 22 6.14 5.82 3.71
N SER A 23 6.17 4.94 4.71
CA SER A 23 7.36 4.18 5.09
C SER A 23 7.89 3.35 3.92
N ALA A 24 7.02 2.68 3.16
CA ALA A 24 7.45 1.91 2.00
C ALA A 24 8.13 2.79 0.93
N ASN A 25 7.62 3.99 0.68
CA ASN A 25 8.26 4.94 -0.25
C ASN A 25 9.64 5.39 0.27
N SER A 26 9.74 5.78 1.54
CA SER A 26 11.00 6.21 2.15
C SER A 26 12.05 5.10 2.19
N LEU A 27 11.63 3.86 2.51
CA LEU A 27 12.51 2.70 2.52
C LEU A 27 13.01 2.36 1.12
N ASN A 28 12.16 2.46 0.09
CA ASN A 28 12.59 2.29 -1.30
C ASN A 28 13.66 3.30 -1.69
N ASN A 29 13.46 4.59 -1.39
CA ASN A 29 14.47 5.61 -1.67
C ASN A 29 15.80 5.30 -0.96
N LEU A 30 15.74 4.91 0.32
CA LEU A 30 16.94 4.52 1.06
C LEU A 30 17.65 3.31 0.42
N ILE A 31 16.91 2.28 -0.01
CA ILE A 31 17.49 1.11 -0.70
C ILE A 31 18.17 1.54 -2.00
N LEU A 32 17.52 2.39 -2.80
CA LEU A 32 18.06 2.84 -4.09
C LEU A 32 19.37 3.61 -3.91
N GLU A 33 19.46 4.47 -2.89
CA GLU A 33 20.60 5.34 -2.63
C GLU A 33 21.68 4.72 -1.70
N SER A 34 21.43 3.54 -1.13
CA SER A 34 22.40 2.86 -0.25
C SER A 34 23.57 2.25 -1.04
N VAL A 35 24.77 2.71 -0.73
CA VAL A 35 26.04 2.17 -1.27
C VAL A 35 26.58 0.99 -0.45
N ASP A 36 26.24 0.91 0.84
CA ASP A 36 26.62 -0.21 1.69
C ASP A 36 25.69 -1.42 1.40
N PRO A 37 26.24 -2.58 1.01
CA PRO A 37 25.43 -3.74 0.63
C PRO A 37 24.71 -4.39 1.81
N ASN A 38 25.26 -4.32 3.02
CA ASN A 38 24.63 -4.88 4.22
C ASN A 38 23.44 -4.02 4.64
N LEU A 39 23.62 -2.70 4.67
CA LEU A 39 22.53 -1.75 4.93
C LEU A 39 21.42 -1.90 3.88
N ARG A 40 21.79 -1.98 2.60
CA ARG A 40 20.82 -2.21 1.51
C ARG A 40 20.00 -3.47 1.77
N GLN A 41 20.65 -4.56 2.16
CA GLN A 41 19.99 -5.83 2.45
C GLN A 41 19.08 -5.73 3.67
N ASP A 42 19.55 -5.13 4.77
CA ASP A 42 18.78 -4.97 6.01
C ASP A 42 17.50 -4.15 5.78
N VAL A 43 17.62 -3.02 5.08
CA VAL A 43 16.49 -2.14 4.76
C VAL A 43 15.52 -2.85 3.80
N THR A 44 16.02 -3.66 2.86
CA THR A 44 15.18 -4.49 1.99
C THR A 44 14.31 -5.45 2.80
N GLN A 45 14.87 -6.08 3.85
CA GLN A 45 14.09 -6.96 4.74
C GLN A 45 13.04 -6.18 5.55
N ILE A 46 13.35 -4.95 5.98
CA ILE A 46 12.39 -4.07 6.65
C ILE A 46 11.25 -3.68 5.70
N LEU A 47 11.56 -3.39 4.44
CA LEU A 47 10.56 -3.10 3.41
C LEU A 47 9.61 -4.27 3.19
N TYR A 48 10.11 -5.50 3.08
CA TYR A 48 9.25 -6.68 2.94
C TYR A 48 8.28 -6.86 4.11
N ARG A 49 8.74 -6.66 5.35
CA ARG A 49 7.86 -6.66 6.53
C ARG A 49 6.83 -5.51 6.48
N THR A 50 7.26 -4.34 6.02
CA THR A 50 6.38 -3.16 5.84
C THR A 50 5.24 -3.47 4.86
N TYR A 51 5.53 -4.14 3.74
CA TYR A 51 4.51 -4.59 2.80
C TYR A 51 3.53 -5.60 3.42
N GLN A 52 4.03 -6.57 4.18
CA GLN A 52 3.18 -7.56 4.85
C GLN A 52 2.22 -6.89 5.84
N HIS A 53 2.72 -6.00 6.69
CA HIS A 53 1.88 -5.26 7.65
C HIS A 53 0.87 -4.37 6.94
N GLN A 54 1.28 -3.66 5.89
CA GLN A 54 0.38 -2.83 5.10
C GLN A 54 -0.78 -3.65 4.52
N LYS A 55 -0.50 -4.84 3.99
CA LYS A 55 -1.54 -5.74 3.46
C LYS A 55 -2.49 -6.25 4.54
N MET A 56 -1.98 -6.60 5.72
CA MET A 56 -2.82 -7.00 6.86
C MET A 56 -3.80 -5.88 7.26
N ILE A 57 -3.33 -4.62 7.31
CA ILE A 57 -4.18 -3.47 7.62
C ILE A 57 -5.22 -3.25 6.51
N TRP A 58 -4.81 -3.36 5.25
CA TRP A 58 -5.73 -3.28 4.11
C TRP A 58 -6.85 -4.33 4.22
N ASP A 59 -6.51 -5.58 4.50
CA ASP A 59 -7.47 -6.68 4.60
C ASP A 59 -8.42 -6.49 5.78
N TYR A 60 -7.90 -6.03 6.91
CA TYR A 60 -8.72 -5.62 8.05
C TYR A 60 -9.72 -4.53 7.64
N MET A 61 -9.24 -3.43 7.01
CA MET A 61 -10.10 -2.33 6.59
C MET A 61 -11.14 -2.75 5.55
N SER A 62 -10.77 -3.64 4.61
CA SER A 62 -11.70 -4.20 3.62
C SER A 62 -12.77 -5.05 4.29
N SER A 63 -12.40 -5.94 5.22
CA SER A 63 -13.34 -6.80 5.95
C SER A 63 -14.34 -6.03 6.81
N LYS A 64 -13.94 -4.84 7.28
CA LYS A 64 -14.78 -3.93 8.08
C LYS A 64 -15.60 -2.94 7.23
N GLY A 65 -15.39 -2.91 5.91
CA GLY A 65 -16.03 -1.93 5.03
C GLY A 65 -15.46 -0.51 5.15
N TYR A 66 -14.29 -0.34 5.77
CA TYR A 66 -13.65 0.96 5.98
C TYR A 66 -12.94 1.48 4.73
N TYR A 67 -12.47 0.56 3.89
CA TYR A 67 -11.74 0.84 2.65
C TYR A 67 -12.15 -0.17 1.58
N GLN A 68 -12.93 0.27 0.59
CA GLN A 68 -13.38 -0.56 -0.52
C GLN A 68 -12.76 -0.05 -1.82
N VAL A 69 -12.22 -0.97 -2.60
CA VAL A 69 -11.70 -0.68 -3.94
C VAL A 69 -12.40 -1.60 -4.91
N GLU A 70 -13.01 -1.02 -5.93
CA GLU A 70 -13.66 -1.79 -6.97
C GLU A 70 -12.60 -2.38 -7.89
N THR A 71 -12.72 -3.68 -8.17
CA THR A 71 -11.92 -4.31 -9.23
C THR A 71 -12.40 -3.78 -10.58
N ALA A 72 -11.47 -3.48 -11.48
CA ALA A 72 -11.82 -3.08 -12.83
C ALA A 72 -12.74 -4.13 -13.51
N PRO A 73 -13.81 -3.74 -14.20
CA PRO A 73 -14.66 -4.66 -14.95
C PRO A 73 -13.85 -5.46 -15.98
N GLN A 74 -14.17 -6.73 -16.17
CA GLN A 74 -13.47 -7.59 -17.15
C GLN A 74 -13.44 -7.00 -18.56
N GLN A 75 -14.50 -6.27 -18.96
CA GLN A 75 -14.57 -5.61 -20.26
C GLN A 75 -13.53 -4.49 -20.41
N GLU A 76 -13.30 -3.69 -19.36
CA GLU A 76 -12.27 -2.65 -19.37
C GLU A 76 -10.86 -3.25 -19.37
N ILE A 77 -10.68 -4.39 -18.66
CA ILE A 77 -9.42 -5.16 -18.71
C ILE A 77 -9.15 -5.66 -20.14
N ALA A 78 -10.15 -6.27 -20.79
CA ALA A 78 -10.01 -6.80 -22.15
C ALA A 78 -9.71 -5.67 -23.16
N LYS A 79 -10.37 -4.53 -23.03
CA LYS A 79 -10.13 -3.34 -23.86
C LYS A 79 -8.71 -2.79 -23.68
N ALA A 80 -8.23 -2.67 -22.44
CA ALA A 80 -6.87 -2.23 -22.17
C ALA A 80 -5.82 -3.19 -22.75
N GLN A 81 -6.04 -4.50 -22.66
CA GLN A 81 -5.18 -5.52 -23.28
C GLN A 81 -5.11 -5.38 -24.80
N GLN A 82 -6.23 -5.12 -25.47
CA GLN A 82 -6.28 -4.90 -26.92
C GLN A 82 -5.51 -3.63 -27.34
N GLN A 83 -5.66 -2.52 -26.59
CA GLN A 83 -4.96 -1.28 -26.87
C GLN A 83 -3.43 -1.42 -26.75
N LEU A 84 -2.95 -2.17 -25.75
CA LEU A 84 -1.52 -2.45 -25.59
C LEU A 84 -0.96 -3.23 -26.78
N GLN A 85 -1.71 -4.20 -27.32
CA GLN A 85 -1.27 -4.97 -28.49
C GLN A 85 -1.22 -4.11 -29.75
N GLN A 86 -2.14 -3.15 -29.91
CA GLN A 86 -2.17 -2.23 -31.05
C GLN A 86 -1.06 -1.17 -30.98
N GLY A 87 -0.71 -0.68 -29.79
CA GLY A 87 0.35 0.32 -29.61
C GLY A 87 1.79 -0.23 -29.63
N MET A 88 1.96 -1.56 -29.66
CA MET A 88 3.27 -2.22 -29.84
C MET A 88 3.61 -2.51 -31.32
N GLN A 89 2.72 -2.16 -32.26
CA GLN A 89 2.97 -2.20 -33.72
C GLN A 89 3.43 -0.84 -34.22
#